data_AF-A0A528BD75-F1
#
_entry.id   AF-A0A528BD75-F1
#
_cell.length_a   1.000
_cell.length_b   1.000
_cell.length_c   1.000
_cell.angle_alpha   90.00
_cell.angle_beta   90.00
_cell.angle_gamma   90.00
#
_symmetry.space_group_name_H-M   'P 1'
#
loop_
_entity.id
_entity.type
_entity.pdbx_description
1 polymer ?
#
loop_
_entity_poly.entity_id
_entity_poly.type
_entity_poly.pdbx_seq_one_letter_code
_entity_poly.pdbx_strand_id
1 'polypeptide(L)'
;IGLLHRGTEKLIEYKTYLQALPYFDRLDYVAPMNQEHAFCLAAEKLLEISVPRRGQLIRVLFCEIGRLLSHLLNVTTQAMDIGALTPPLWGFAEREKLMVFYERASGARMHANYFRVGGVHQDLPPKLLDDIWNFCDPFLKVCGNLDELLTENRIFKQRNVDVGVIGLDDAWAWGFSGPMVRGSGAPWDLRKAQPYECYP
;
A
#
# COMPACT_ATOMS: atom_id res chain seq x y z
N ILE A 1 6.45 -18.44 -10.71
CA ILE A 1 5.02 -18.00 -10.63
C ILE A 1 4.09 -19.21 -10.69
N GLY A 2 2.82 -19.11 -10.28
CA GLY A 2 1.82 -20.17 -10.43
C GLY A 2 1.60 -21.10 -9.22
N LEU A 3 2.57 -21.26 -8.31
CA LEU A 3 2.42 -22.10 -7.10
C LEU A 3 1.34 -21.61 -6.12
N LEU A 4 1.05 -20.31 -6.16
CA LEU A 4 -0.01 -19.68 -5.35
C LEU A 4 -1.22 -19.27 -6.20
N HIS A 5 -1.36 -19.79 -7.42
CA HIS A 5 -2.56 -19.54 -8.23
C HIS A 5 -3.76 -20.27 -7.60
N ARG A 6 -4.81 -19.53 -7.27
CA ARG A 6 -6.00 -20.06 -6.58
C ARG A 6 -7.29 -19.94 -7.41
N GLY A 7 -7.18 -19.57 -8.69
CA GLY A 7 -8.36 -19.34 -9.54
C GLY A 7 -9.27 -18.22 -9.01
N THR A 8 -8.69 -17.17 -8.39
CA THR A 8 -9.44 -16.09 -7.73
C THR A 8 -10.47 -15.45 -8.66
N GLU A 9 -10.09 -15.14 -9.90
CA GLU A 9 -10.98 -14.57 -10.91
C GLU A 9 -12.18 -15.47 -11.21
N LYS A 10 -11.94 -16.79 -11.33
CA LYS A 10 -13.01 -17.77 -11.55
C LYS A 10 -13.97 -17.86 -10.37
N LEU A 11 -13.46 -17.75 -9.14
CA LEU A 11 -14.30 -17.74 -7.95
C LEU A 11 -15.16 -16.48 -7.88
N ILE A 12 -14.64 -15.33 -8.31
CA ILE A 12 -15.38 -14.06 -8.33
C ILE A 12 -16.60 -14.13 -9.25
N GLU A 13 -16.52 -14.83 -10.39
CA GLU A 13 -17.66 -15.00 -11.32
C GLU A 13 -18.90 -15.64 -10.67
N TYR A 14 -18.71 -16.50 -9.66
CA TYR A 14 -19.80 -17.17 -8.95
C TYR A 14 -20.25 -16.43 -7.68
N LYS A 15 -19.77 -15.21 -7.45
CA LYS A 15 -20.02 -14.43 -6.23
C LYS A 15 -20.60 -13.06 -6.58
N THR A 16 -21.38 -12.51 -5.66
CA THR A 16 -21.86 -11.13 -5.79
C THR A 16 -20.73 -10.14 -5.50
N TYR A 17 -20.85 -8.88 -5.95
CA TYR A 17 -19.83 -7.84 -5.72
C TYR A 17 -19.40 -7.71 -4.25
N LEU A 18 -20.35 -7.78 -3.31
CA LEU A 18 -20.06 -7.71 -1.87
C LEU A 18 -19.29 -8.94 -1.35
N GLN A 19 -19.61 -10.12 -1.89
CA GLN A 19 -18.93 -11.37 -1.55
C GLN A 19 -17.57 -11.50 -2.25
N ALA A 20 -17.38 -10.82 -3.38
CA ALA A 20 -16.15 -10.81 -4.16
C ALA A 20 -15.07 -9.90 -3.52
N LEU A 21 -15.47 -8.83 -2.84
CA LEU A 21 -14.56 -7.85 -2.25
C LEU A 21 -13.41 -8.44 -1.40
N PRO A 22 -13.62 -9.42 -0.49
CA PRO A 22 -12.55 -9.98 0.34
C PRO A 22 -11.49 -10.78 -0.45
N TYR A 23 -11.73 -11.09 -1.73
CA TYR A 23 -10.70 -11.69 -2.57
C TYR A 23 -9.61 -10.67 -2.92
N PHE A 24 -9.95 -9.38 -3.06
CA PHE A 24 -8.99 -8.33 -3.39
C PHE A 24 -8.00 -8.07 -2.24
N ASP A 25 -8.46 -8.15 -1.00
CA ASP A 25 -7.62 -8.13 0.22
C ASP A 25 -6.51 -9.17 0.26
N ARG A 26 -6.68 -10.25 -0.51
CA ARG A 26 -5.83 -11.43 -0.47
C ARG A 26 -4.93 -11.55 -1.71
N LEU A 27 -5.10 -10.66 -2.69
CA LEU A 27 -4.23 -10.61 -3.86
C LEU A 27 -2.89 -9.99 -3.49
N ASP A 28 -2.89 -8.73 -3.09
CA ASP A 28 -1.77 -8.08 -2.42
C ASP A 28 -2.05 -8.02 -0.92
N TYR A 29 -1.54 -9.04 -0.21
CA TYR A 29 -1.74 -9.19 1.23
C TYR A 29 -0.96 -8.17 2.07
N VAL A 30 -0.13 -7.32 1.45
CA VAL A 30 0.66 -6.30 2.14
C VAL A 30 -0.09 -4.98 2.22
N ALA A 31 -0.83 -4.63 1.17
CA ALA A 31 -1.65 -3.42 1.08
C ALA A 31 -3.13 -3.74 0.76
N PRO A 32 -3.85 -4.44 1.66
CA PRO A 32 -5.20 -4.95 1.39
C PRO A 32 -6.21 -3.84 1.08
N MET A 33 -6.25 -2.78 1.90
CA MET A 33 -7.18 -1.66 1.70
C MET A 33 -6.98 -0.94 0.34
N ASN A 34 -5.75 -0.89 -0.18
CA ASN A 34 -5.50 -0.30 -1.51
C ASN A 34 -6.10 -1.16 -2.64
N GLN A 35 -6.15 -2.48 -2.46
CA GLN A 35 -6.80 -3.39 -3.41
C GLN A 35 -8.32 -3.33 -3.29
N GLU A 36 -8.87 -3.27 -2.07
CA GLU A 36 -10.31 -2.98 -1.87
C GLU A 36 -10.70 -1.68 -2.56
N HIS A 37 -9.84 -0.66 -2.42
CA HIS A 37 -10.09 0.67 -2.96
C HIS A 37 -10.22 0.65 -4.48
N ALA A 38 -9.30 -0.02 -5.18
CA ALA A 38 -9.34 -0.15 -6.63
C ALA A 38 -10.63 -0.84 -7.11
N PHE A 39 -11.06 -1.91 -6.42
CA PHE A 39 -12.31 -2.60 -6.76
C PHE A 39 -13.55 -1.75 -6.47
N CYS A 40 -13.59 -1.07 -5.32
CA CYS A 40 -14.69 -0.17 -4.97
C CYS A 40 -14.79 0.99 -5.97
N LEU A 41 -13.68 1.61 -6.36
CA LEU A 41 -13.66 2.68 -7.36
C LEU A 41 -14.17 2.19 -8.72
N ALA A 42 -13.78 0.99 -9.14
CA ALA A 42 -14.28 0.41 -10.39
C ALA A 42 -15.79 0.17 -10.34
N ALA A 43 -16.30 -0.41 -9.25
CA ALA A 43 -17.73 -0.65 -9.06
C ALA A 43 -18.53 0.67 -8.95
N GLU A 44 -18.00 1.67 -8.24
CA GLU A 44 -18.61 3.00 -8.09
C GLU A 44 -18.69 3.74 -9.43
N LYS A 45 -17.66 3.62 -10.27
CA LYS A 45 -17.66 4.19 -11.61
C LYS A 45 -18.67 3.50 -12.52
N LEU A 46 -18.84 2.18 -12.41
CA LEU A 46 -19.85 1.44 -13.16
C LEU A 46 -21.29 1.77 -12.72
N LEU A 47 -21.49 2.08 -11.44
CA LEU A 47 -22.79 2.45 -10.86
C LEU A 47 -23.08 3.96 -10.92
N GLU A 48 -22.13 4.77 -11.40
CA GLU A 48 -22.23 6.23 -11.47
C GLU A 48 -22.58 6.91 -10.12
N ILE A 49 -22.10 6.34 -9.01
CA ILE A 49 -22.35 6.86 -7.67
C ILE A 49 -21.19 7.70 -7.14
N SER A 50 -21.53 8.82 -6.47
CA SER A 50 -20.54 9.66 -5.77
C SER A 50 -20.46 9.29 -4.29
N VAL A 51 -19.24 9.01 -3.81
CA VAL A 51 -18.99 8.74 -2.39
C VAL A 51 -18.97 10.04 -1.56
N PRO A 52 -19.52 10.05 -0.34
CA PRO A 52 -19.45 11.22 0.55
C PRO A 52 -18.01 11.69 0.82
N ARG A 53 -17.82 13.01 0.99
CA ARG A 53 -16.49 13.61 1.19
C ARG A 53 -15.72 13.02 2.37
N ARG A 54 -16.41 12.73 3.48
CA ARG A 54 -15.81 12.07 4.65
C ARG A 54 -15.28 10.67 4.31
N GLY A 55 -16.02 9.90 3.51
CA GLY A 55 -15.61 8.58 3.06
C GLY A 55 -14.35 8.62 2.20
N GLN A 56 -14.26 9.60 1.28
CA GLN A 56 -13.06 9.82 0.47
C GLN A 56 -11.82 10.15 1.34
N LEU A 57 -11.96 11.04 2.31
CA LEU A 57 -10.85 11.41 3.20
C LEU A 57 -10.34 10.21 4.02
N ILE A 58 -11.26 9.41 4.55
CA ILE A 58 -10.91 8.19 5.30
C ILE A 58 -10.19 7.20 4.38
N ARG A 59 -10.69 6.98 3.17
CA ARG A 59 -10.06 6.09 2.20
C ARG A 59 -8.65 6.53 1.85
N VAL A 60 -8.44 7.81 1.53
CA VAL A 60 -7.10 8.34 1.24
C VAL A 60 -6.17 8.19 2.45
N LEU A 61 -6.63 8.48 3.67
CA LEU A 61 -5.84 8.29 4.89
C LEU A 61 -5.35 6.84 5.01
N PHE A 62 -6.24 5.86 4.88
CA PHE A 62 -5.87 4.45 4.98
C PHE A 62 -5.08 3.93 3.77
N CYS A 63 -5.30 4.45 2.57
CA CYS A 63 -4.51 4.11 1.40
C CYS A 63 -3.05 4.58 1.55
N GLU A 64 -2.82 5.72 2.19
CA GLU A 64 -1.46 6.20 2.50
C GLU A 64 -0.83 5.43 3.68
N ILE A 65 -1.61 5.02 4.69
CA ILE A 65 -1.13 4.07 5.71
C ILE A 65 -0.75 2.73 5.05
N GLY A 66 -1.57 2.22 4.14
CA GLY A 66 -1.30 1.00 3.36
C GLY A 66 -0.05 1.13 2.49
N ARG A 67 0.21 2.32 1.93
CA ARG A 67 1.45 2.64 1.23
C ARG A 67 2.66 2.58 2.17
N LEU A 68 2.57 3.15 3.37
CA LEU A 68 3.62 3.06 4.39
C LEU A 68 3.89 1.60 4.77
N LEU A 69 2.85 0.82 5.04
CA LEU A 69 2.94 -0.61 5.35
C LEU A 69 3.66 -1.40 4.24
N SER A 70 3.34 -1.10 2.98
CA SER A 70 3.93 -1.74 1.80
C SER A 70 5.40 -1.38 1.63
N HIS A 71 5.75 -0.09 1.69
CA HIS A 71 7.14 0.34 1.54
C HIS A 71 8.03 -0.09 2.71
N LEU A 72 7.52 -0.07 3.95
CA LEU A 72 8.25 -0.58 5.11
C LEU A 72 8.59 -2.06 4.95
N LEU A 73 7.62 -2.88 4.51
CA LEU A 73 7.90 -4.28 4.23
C LEU A 73 8.94 -4.38 3.12
N ASN A 74 8.70 -3.76 1.96
CA ASN A 74 9.55 -3.90 0.79
C ASN A 74 11.02 -3.51 1.05
N VAL A 75 11.26 -2.33 1.63
CA VAL A 75 12.62 -1.83 1.90
C VAL A 75 13.33 -2.72 2.92
N THR A 76 12.64 -3.12 4.00
CA THR A 76 13.27 -3.90 5.07
C THR A 76 13.51 -5.35 4.66
N THR A 77 12.61 -5.98 3.91
CA THR A 77 12.82 -7.33 3.38
C THR A 77 13.90 -7.36 2.32
N GLN A 78 13.96 -6.35 1.43
CA GLN A 78 15.08 -6.23 0.49
C GLN A 78 16.42 -6.11 1.22
N ALA A 79 16.47 -5.32 2.30
CA ALA A 79 17.68 -5.21 3.12
C ALA A 79 18.04 -6.56 3.77
N MET A 80 17.04 -7.34 4.23
CA MET A 80 17.24 -8.69 4.75
C MET A 80 17.82 -9.64 3.70
N ASP A 81 17.28 -9.63 2.48
CA ASP A 81 17.73 -10.49 1.38
C ASP A 81 19.19 -10.18 0.97
N ILE A 82 19.64 -8.94 1.16
CA ILE A 82 21.04 -8.53 0.95
C ILE A 82 21.95 -8.96 2.13
N GLY A 83 21.37 -9.11 3.33
CA GLY A 83 22.05 -9.62 4.54
C GLY A 83 21.92 -8.73 5.78
N ALA A 84 21.18 -7.62 5.72
CA ALA A 84 20.99 -6.73 6.87
C ALA A 84 19.81 -7.20 7.74
N LEU A 85 20.10 -7.67 8.95
CA LEU A 85 19.09 -8.28 9.85
C LEU A 85 18.38 -7.28 10.77
N THR A 86 18.97 -6.11 11.01
CA THR A 86 18.42 -5.07 11.90
C THR A 86 17.23 -4.28 11.30
N PRO A 87 17.26 -3.85 10.02
CA PRO A 87 16.15 -3.07 9.44
C PRO A 87 14.77 -3.72 9.54
N PRO A 88 14.61 -5.04 9.30
CA PRO A 88 13.34 -5.74 9.49
C PRO A 88 12.77 -5.61 10.90
N LEU A 89 13.60 -5.73 11.94
CA LEU A 89 13.14 -5.65 13.33
C LEU A 89 12.59 -4.26 13.66
N TRP A 90 13.27 -3.21 13.21
CA TRP A 90 12.82 -1.83 13.40
C TRP A 90 11.57 -1.51 12.57
N GLY A 91 11.57 -1.90 11.29
CA GLY A 91 10.42 -1.65 10.42
C GLY A 91 9.17 -2.42 10.85
N PHE A 92 9.31 -3.66 11.33
CA PHE A 92 8.16 -4.46 11.73
C PHE A 92 7.55 -4.00 13.05
N ALA A 93 8.34 -3.40 13.95
CA ALA A 93 7.82 -2.74 15.14
C ALA A 93 6.88 -1.57 14.79
N GLU A 94 7.25 -0.74 13.81
CA GLU A 94 6.38 0.34 13.32
C GLU A 94 5.19 -0.22 12.52
N ARG A 95 5.41 -1.30 11.77
CA ARG A 95 4.34 -2.00 11.03
C ARG A 95 3.26 -2.54 11.97
N GLU A 96 3.64 -3.05 13.14
CA GLU A 96 2.69 -3.52 14.16
C GLU A 96 1.80 -2.38 14.68
N LYS A 97 2.37 -1.19 14.92
CA LYS A 97 1.57 -0.01 15.33
C LYS A 97 0.54 0.36 14.26
N LEU A 98 0.92 0.32 12.99
CA LEU A 98 0.00 0.54 11.87
C LEU A 98 -1.08 -0.55 11.78
N MET A 99 -0.75 -1.81 12.10
CA MET A 99 -1.74 -2.89 12.18
C MET A 99 -2.73 -2.70 13.33
N VAL A 100 -2.33 -2.10 14.44
CA VAL A 100 -3.26 -1.72 15.52
C VAL A 100 -4.27 -0.68 15.03
N PHE A 101 -3.88 0.23 14.12
CA PHE A 101 -4.84 1.15 13.49
C PHE A 101 -5.85 0.42 12.61
N TYR A 102 -5.41 -0.60 11.86
CA TYR A 102 -6.30 -1.46 11.06
C TYR A 102 -7.28 -2.22 11.96
N GLU A 103 -6.77 -2.79 13.06
CA GLU A 103 -7.57 -3.53 14.03
C GLU A 103 -8.64 -2.63 14.66
N ARG A 104 -8.30 -1.39 15.02
CA ARG A 104 -9.25 -0.44 15.60
C ARG A 104 -10.27 0.11 14.62
N ALA A 105 -9.94 0.17 13.34
CA ALA A 105 -10.86 0.64 12.30
C ALA A 105 -11.82 -0.44 11.81
N SER A 106 -11.34 -1.67 11.65
CA SER A 106 -12.07 -2.77 10.98
C SER A 106 -12.37 -3.98 11.87
N GLY A 107 -11.70 -4.11 13.01
CA GLY A 107 -11.70 -5.31 13.84
C GLY A 107 -10.69 -6.38 13.41
N ALA A 108 -9.99 -6.20 12.27
CA ALA A 108 -9.00 -7.13 11.76
C ALA A 108 -7.66 -6.44 11.50
N ARG A 109 -6.55 -7.17 11.71
CA ARG A 109 -5.19 -6.63 11.59
C ARG A 109 -4.65 -6.54 10.16
N MET A 110 -5.14 -7.38 9.25
CA MET A 110 -4.68 -7.44 7.86
C MET A 110 -5.86 -7.36 6.89
N HIS A 111 -6.68 -8.42 6.82
CA HIS A 111 -7.84 -8.44 5.92
C HIS A 111 -9.02 -7.69 6.56
N ALA A 112 -9.10 -6.39 6.26
CA ALA A 112 -9.99 -5.45 6.93
C ALA A 112 -11.42 -5.47 6.37
N ASN A 113 -11.59 -5.71 5.06
CA ASN A 113 -12.88 -5.65 4.37
C ASN A 113 -13.67 -4.38 4.71
N TYR A 114 -12.95 -3.26 4.77
CA TYR A 114 -13.39 -2.01 5.39
C TYR A 114 -13.98 -1.04 4.38
N PHE A 115 -13.36 -0.92 3.21
CA PHE A 115 -13.93 -0.18 2.10
C PHE A 115 -15.04 -0.99 1.47
N ARG A 116 -16.16 -0.34 1.20
CA ARG A 116 -17.32 -0.96 0.54
C ARG A 116 -17.71 -0.10 -0.64
N VAL A 117 -18.35 -0.71 -1.62
CA VAL A 117 -18.97 0.03 -2.72
C VAL A 117 -19.96 1.04 -2.11
N GLY A 118 -19.74 2.33 -2.35
CA GLY A 118 -20.50 3.44 -1.75
C GLY A 118 -19.78 4.16 -0.61
N GLY A 119 -18.56 3.76 -0.24
CA GLY A 119 -17.73 4.46 0.74
C GLY A 119 -17.00 3.54 1.70
N VAL A 120 -17.32 3.68 2.98
CA VAL A 120 -16.64 2.99 4.08
C VAL A 120 -17.69 2.27 4.93
N HIS A 121 -17.37 1.08 5.43
CA HIS A 121 -18.32 0.27 6.20
C HIS A 121 -18.75 0.94 7.52
N GLN A 122 -17.78 1.49 8.27
CA GLN A 122 -18.00 2.10 9.59
C GLN A 122 -17.10 3.33 9.74
N ASP A 123 -17.56 4.33 10.49
CA ASP A 123 -16.77 5.54 10.74
C ASP A 123 -15.64 5.27 11.76
N LEU A 124 -14.62 6.13 11.75
CA LEU A 124 -13.47 5.99 12.64
C LEU A 124 -13.79 6.41 14.07
N PRO A 125 -13.30 5.69 15.09
CA PRO A 125 -13.32 6.17 16.46
C PRO A 125 -12.52 7.48 16.58
N PRO A 126 -13.04 8.56 17.20
CA PRO A 126 -12.35 9.85 17.25
C PRO A 126 -10.92 9.78 17.79
N LYS A 127 -10.70 8.98 18.85
CA LYS A 127 -9.37 8.77 19.45
C LYS A 127 -8.34 8.19 18.47
N LEU A 128 -8.78 7.45 17.44
CA LEU A 128 -7.87 6.87 16.46
C LEU A 128 -7.17 7.96 15.63
N LEU A 129 -7.82 9.10 15.39
CA LEU A 129 -7.22 10.21 14.65
C LEU A 129 -6.07 10.84 15.46
N ASP A 130 -6.26 11.01 16.76
CA ASP A 130 -5.22 11.52 17.66
C ASP A 130 -4.02 10.55 17.71
N ASP A 131 -4.29 9.24 17.74
CA ASP A 131 -3.23 8.22 17.78
C ASP A 131 -2.46 8.14 16.45
N ILE A 132 -3.13 8.29 15.30
CA ILE A 132 -2.48 8.38 13.99
C ILE A 132 -1.63 9.65 13.91
N TRP A 133 -2.13 10.78 14.42
CA TRP A 133 -1.37 12.02 14.46
C TRP A 133 -0.10 11.89 15.31
N ASN A 134 -0.22 11.29 16.49
CA ASN A 134 0.91 11.07 17.40
C ASN A 134 1.94 10.05 16.86
N PHE A 135 1.56 9.22 15.88
CA PHE A 135 2.47 8.29 15.22
C PHE A 135 3.42 8.98 14.22
N CYS A 136 3.01 10.10 13.61
CA CYS A 136 3.77 10.76 12.55
C CYS A 136 5.19 11.18 12.97
N ASP A 137 5.34 11.94 14.06
CA ASP A 137 6.65 12.48 14.46
C ASP A 137 7.65 11.39 14.90
N PRO A 138 7.26 10.41 15.74
CA PRO A 138 8.16 9.30 16.08
C PRO A 138 8.53 8.44 14.87
N PHE A 139 7.60 8.22 13.94
CA PHE A 139 7.85 7.41 12.75
C PHE A 139 8.94 8.00 11.86
N LEU A 140 8.97 9.33 11.69
CA LEU A 140 10.02 10.01 10.93
C LEU A 140 11.42 9.76 11.48
N LYS A 141 11.57 9.62 12.82
CA LYS A 141 12.86 9.27 13.43
C LYS A 141 13.30 7.86 13.04
N VAL A 142 12.36 6.91 12.98
CA VAL A 142 12.66 5.55 12.54
C VAL A 142 13.05 5.52 11.07
N CYS A 143 12.38 6.29 10.22
CA CYS A 143 12.79 6.47 8.83
C CYS A 143 14.21 7.04 8.72
N GLY A 144 14.55 8.06 9.52
CA GLY A 144 15.90 8.62 9.56
C GLY A 144 16.95 7.59 9.98
N ASN A 145 16.67 6.79 11.01
CA ASN A 145 17.58 5.72 11.44
C ASN A 145 17.77 4.62 10.38
N LEU A 146 16.70 4.28 9.64
CA LEU A 146 16.78 3.32 8.53
C LEU A 146 17.59 3.88 7.36
N ASP A 147 17.40 5.17 7.04
CA ASP A 147 18.14 5.88 6.00
C ASP A 147 19.64 5.95 6.32
N GLU A 148 20.00 6.32 7.55
CA GLU A 148 21.40 6.37 8.02
C GLU A 148 22.10 5.00 7.90
N LEU A 149 21.36 3.92 8.20
CA LEU A 149 21.91 2.57 8.17
C LEU A 149 22.11 2.02 6.75
N LEU A 150 21.25 2.38 5.80
CA LEU A 150 21.19 1.77 4.47
C LEU A 150 21.73 2.67 3.36
N THR A 151 21.32 3.94 3.33
CA THR A 151 21.50 4.80 2.14
C THR A 151 22.96 5.09 1.86
N GLU A 152 23.75 5.47 2.87
CA GLU A 152 25.17 5.75 2.73
C GLU A 152 26.08 4.53 2.97
N ASN A 153 25.49 3.36 3.23
CA ASN A 153 26.26 2.16 3.48
C ASN A 153 26.95 1.66 2.20
N ARG A 154 28.28 1.61 2.23
CA ARG A 154 29.10 1.15 1.11
C ARG A 154 28.71 -0.25 0.61
N ILE A 155 28.44 -1.19 1.50
CA ILE A 155 28.08 -2.57 1.14
C ILE A 155 26.72 -2.56 0.43
N PHE A 156 25.77 -1.78 0.95
CA PHE A 156 24.45 -1.66 0.34
C PHE A 156 24.51 -1.01 -1.05
N LYS A 157 25.30 0.07 -1.21
CA LYS A 157 25.55 0.70 -2.52
C LYS A 157 26.21 -0.27 -3.50
N GLN A 158 27.26 -0.98 -3.09
CA GLN A 158 27.95 -1.95 -3.94
C GLN A 158 27.05 -3.08 -4.46
N ARG A 159 25.95 -3.38 -3.78
CA ARG A 159 25.01 -4.45 -4.14
C ARG A 159 23.79 -3.98 -4.95
N ASN A 160 23.53 -2.68 -5.01
CA ASN A 160 22.34 -2.12 -5.68
C ASN A 160 22.67 -1.12 -6.80
N VAL A 161 23.78 -0.39 -6.70
CA VAL A 161 24.21 0.56 -7.75
C VAL A 161 24.61 -0.23 -9.00
N ASP A 162 24.15 0.23 -10.16
CA ASP A 162 24.35 -0.38 -11.48
C ASP A 162 23.75 -1.79 -11.65
N VAL A 163 22.81 -2.19 -10.78
CA VAL A 163 22.09 -3.47 -10.88
C VAL A 163 20.66 -3.22 -11.36
N GLY A 164 20.22 -3.96 -12.38
CA GLY A 164 18.84 -3.87 -12.89
C GLY A 164 18.51 -2.52 -13.55
N VAL A 165 19.49 -1.90 -14.20
CA VAL A 165 19.31 -0.65 -14.93
C VAL A 165 18.34 -0.87 -16.10
N ILE A 166 17.26 -0.09 -16.12
CA ILE A 166 16.20 -0.17 -17.13
C ILE A 166 16.04 1.20 -17.78
N GLY A 167 16.18 1.24 -19.12
CA GLY A 167 15.91 2.43 -19.92
C GLY A 167 14.43 2.81 -19.91
N LEU A 168 14.14 4.10 -20.09
CA LEU A 168 12.76 4.58 -20.05
C LEU A 168 11.88 3.94 -21.15
N ASP A 169 12.42 3.80 -22.37
CA ASP A 169 11.71 3.19 -23.49
C ASP A 169 11.37 1.72 -23.23
N ASP A 170 12.31 0.97 -22.64
CA ASP A 170 12.11 -0.43 -22.26
C ASP A 170 11.07 -0.57 -21.13
N ALA A 171 11.10 0.33 -20.14
CA ALA A 171 10.12 0.35 -19.06
C ALA A 171 8.69 0.50 -19.60
N TRP A 172 8.49 1.36 -20.60
CA TRP A 172 7.19 1.51 -21.27
C TRP A 172 6.84 0.31 -22.13
N ALA A 173 7.78 -0.20 -22.93
CA ALA A 173 7.56 -1.35 -23.79
C ALA A 173 7.17 -2.60 -23.01
N TRP A 174 7.71 -2.80 -21.80
CA TRP A 174 7.41 -3.94 -20.93
C TRP A 174 6.23 -3.71 -19.98
N GLY A 175 5.58 -2.54 -20.05
CA GLY A 175 4.40 -2.23 -19.23
C GLY A 175 4.71 -2.04 -17.75
N PHE A 176 5.90 -1.55 -17.39
CA PHE A 176 6.22 -1.21 -16.01
C PHE A 176 5.38 -0.02 -15.51
N SER A 177 5.24 0.07 -14.19
CA SER A 177 4.50 1.16 -13.54
C SER A 177 5.08 1.48 -12.16
N GLY A 178 4.57 2.54 -11.53
CA GLY A 178 4.90 2.89 -10.14
C GLY A 178 6.39 3.25 -9.94
N PRO A 179 7.05 2.70 -8.91
CA PRO A 179 8.46 3.01 -8.61
C PRO A 179 9.43 2.68 -9.75
N MET A 180 9.16 1.65 -10.55
CA MET A 180 10.06 1.24 -11.65
C MET A 180 10.17 2.33 -12.72
N VAL A 181 9.03 2.85 -13.19
CA VAL A 181 8.99 3.92 -14.20
C VAL A 181 9.55 5.24 -13.67
N ARG A 182 9.26 5.56 -12.39
CA ARG A 182 9.82 6.75 -11.74
C ARG A 182 11.34 6.66 -11.54
N GLY A 183 11.85 5.48 -11.22
CA GLY A 183 13.28 5.21 -11.10
C GLY A 183 14.02 5.34 -12.43
N SER A 184 13.37 5.00 -13.54
CA SER A 184 13.90 5.22 -14.91
C SER A 184 13.77 6.65 -15.43
N GLY A 185 13.26 7.60 -14.62
CA GLY A 185 13.28 9.04 -14.92
C GLY A 185 11.96 9.65 -15.42
N ALA A 186 10.87 8.89 -15.53
CA ALA A 186 9.57 9.46 -15.91
C ALA A 186 8.81 10.05 -14.71
N PRO A 187 8.33 11.30 -14.76
CA PRO A 187 7.52 11.92 -13.70
C PRO A 187 6.06 11.46 -13.77
N TRP A 188 5.80 10.15 -13.65
CA TRP A 188 4.47 9.54 -13.76
C TRP A 188 3.95 9.01 -12.41
N ASP A 189 2.79 9.54 -11.98
CA ASP A 189 2.04 9.07 -10.83
C ASP A 189 0.54 9.27 -11.09
N LEU A 190 -0.25 8.20 -10.98
CA LEU A 190 -1.70 8.23 -11.20
C LEU A 190 -2.39 9.23 -10.27
N ARG A 191 -1.92 9.39 -9.03
CA ARG A 191 -2.52 10.31 -8.06
C ARG A 191 -2.46 11.78 -8.49
N LYS A 192 -1.53 12.14 -9.37
CA LYS A 192 -1.36 13.50 -9.91
C LYS A 192 -1.81 13.62 -11.37
N ALA A 193 -1.48 12.62 -12.19
CA ALA A 193 -1.79 12.65 -13.62
C ALA A 193 -3.28 12.38 -13.90
N GLN A 194 -3.90 11.53 -13.10
CA GLN A 194 -5.32 11.15 -13.20
C GLN A 194 -5.91 11.03 -11.78
N PRO A 195 -6.03 12.17 -11.07
CA PRO A 195 -6.41 12.17 -9.67
C PRO A 195 -7.77 11.50 -9.48
N TYR A 196 -7.86 10.72 -8.42
CA TYR A 196 -9.07 10.05 -7.96
C TYR A 196 -9.36 10.46 -6.51
N GLU A 197 -10.62 10.35 -6.11
CA GLU A 197 -11.10 10.80 -4.79
C GLU A 197 -10.69 12.24 -4.45
N CYS A 198 -9.84 12.42 -3.44
CA CYS A 198 -9.38 13.72 -2.95
C CYS A 198 -7.86 13.92 -3.08
N TYR A 199 -7.18 13.12 -3.91
CA TYR A 199 -5.80 13.41 -4.29
C TYR A 199 -5.76 14.69 -5.15
N PRO A 200 -4.74 15.55 -4.95
CA PRO A 200 -4.61 16.83 -5.64
C PRO A 200 -4.15 16.72 -7.10
#